data_AF-A0A7C1EKF4-F1
#
_entry.id   AF-A0A7C1EKF4-F1
#
_cell.length_a   1.000
_cell.length_b   1.000
_cell.length_c   1.000
_cell.angle_alpha   90.00
_cell.angle_beta   90.00
_cell.angle_gamma   90.00
#
_symmetry.space_group_name_H-M   'P 1'
#
loop_
_entity.id
_entity.type
_entity.pdbx_description
1 polymer ?
#
loop_
_entity_poly.entity_id
_entity_poly.type
_entity_poly.pdbx_seq_one_letter_code
_entity_poly.pdbx_strand_id
1 'polypeptide(L)'
;MARVIHAPRGTAISCKGWLQEAALRMLMNNLDPDVAKDPDNLIVYGGRGRAARSWEAFDAIVAALRDLENDETLLVQSGKPVAVFKSHPDAPRVLIANSNLVPHWATQEHFDELERQGLMMYGQMTAGSWIYIGTQGILQGTYETFGSLARQQGWSSLKGKFVLTAGLGEMGGAQPLAVKMNEGVALIIEIDPHMAERRLRMRYVDEVVTDLEEALERVMAAKERQQPLSVGLIGNAAHLIPRLVQMGIVPDVVT
;
A
#
# COMPACT_ATOMS: atom_id res chain seq x y z
N MET A 1 -18.56 -4.12 -18.41
CA MET A 1 -17.09 -4.10 -18.58
C MET A 1 -16.50 -3.38 -17.38
N ALA A 2 -15.47 -3.94 -16.76
CA ALA A 2 -14.70 -3.28 -15.71
C ALA A 2 -14.08 -1.98 -16.23
N ARG A 3 -14.07 -0.92 -15.42
CA ARG A 3 -13.59 0.41 -15.82
C ARG A 3 -12.11 0.51 -15.53
N VAL A 4 -11.29 0.48 -16.59
CA VAL A 4 -9.84 0.67 -16.45
C VAL A 4 -9.52 2.16 -16.37
N ILE A 5 -8.89 2.58 -15.28
CA ILE A 5 -8.46 3.97 -15.05
C ILE A 5 -6.96 4.06 -15.22
N HIS A 6 -6.49 5.06 -15.97
CA HIS A 6 -5.11 5.47 -15.98
C HIS A 6 -5.05 6.98 -15.83
N ALA A 7 -4.03 7.47 -15.15
CA ALA A 7 -3.77 8.89 -15.08
C ALA A 7 -3.30 9.43 -16.45
N PRO A 8 -3.86 10.55 -16.94
CA PRO A 8 -3.39 11.21 -18.16
C PRO A 8 -1.87 11.46 -18.17
N ARG A 9 -1.27 11.37 -19.35
CA ARG A 9 0.17 11.52 -19.58
C ARG A 9 0.44 12.68 -20.54
N GLY A 10 1.69 13.15 -20.57
CA GLY A 10 2.11 14.26 -21.42
C GLY A 10 1.69 15.64 -20.90
N THR A 11 1.84 16.66 -21.74
CA THR A 11 1.70 18.08 -21.39
C THR A 11 0.30 18.66 -21.63
N ALA A 12 -0.57 17.96 -22.35
CA ALA A 12 -1.97 18.37 -22.52
C ALA A 12 -2.71 18.24 -21.19
N ILE A 13 -3.57 19.21 -20.86
CA ILE A 13 -4.37 19.23 -19.63
C ILE A 13 -5.87 19.23 -19.94
N SER A 14 -6.66 18.71 -19.02
CA SER A 14 -8.14 18.66 -19.10
C SER A 14 -8.84 19.53 -18.04
N CYS A 15 -8.10 19.96 -17.02
CA CYS A 15 -8.55 20.96 -16.05
C CYS A 15 -8.14 22.39 -16.46
N LYS A 16 -8.69 23.39 -15.76
CA LYS A 16 -8.40 24.83 -15.96
C LYS A 16 -6.99 25.28 -15.52
N GLY A 17 -6.25 24.40 -14.85
CA GLY A 17 -4.88 24.67 -14.40
C GLY A 17 -4.14 23.39 -13.98
N TRP A 18 -2.81 23.50 -13.86
CA TRP A 18 -1.96 22.37 -13.50
C TRP A 18 -2.17 21.87 -12.06
N LEU A 19 -2.60 22.72 -11.13
CA LEU A 19 -2.86 22.31 -9.74
C LEU A 19 -4.06 21.36 -9.65
N GLN A 20 -5.12 21.63 -10.40
CA GLN A 20 -6.31 20.80 -10.49
C GLN A 20 -6.01 19.52 -11.30
N GLU A 21 -5.29 19.67 -12.42
CA GLU A 21 -4.86 18.54 -13.25
C GLU A 21 -3.97 17.57 -12.46
N ALA A 22 -3.09 18.07 -11.58
CA ALA A 22 -2.28 17.24 -10.71
C ALA A 22 -3.16 16.40 -9.76
N ALA A 23 -4.14 17.01 -9.08
CA ALA A 23 -5.07 16.28 -8.23
C ALA A 23 -5.86 15.21 -9.02
N LEU A 24 -6.32 15.55 -10.23
CA LEU A 24 -7.03 14.63 -11.12
C LEU A 24 -6.15 13.42 -11.50
N ARG A 25 -4.93 13.69 -11.96
CA ARG A 25 -3.97 12.64 -12.34
C ARG A 25 -3.63 11.76 -11.15
N MET A 26 -3.42 12.34 -9.97
CA MET A 26 -3.06 11.54 -8.80
C MET A 26 -4.24 10.70 -8.28
N LEU A 27 -5.47 11.21 -8.34
CA LEU A 27 -6.68 10.42 -8.08
C LEU A 27 -6.76 9.21 -9.02
N MET A 28 -6.53 9.43 -10.32
CA MET A 28 -6.54 8.36 -11.32
C MET A 28 -5.36 7.40 -11.16
N ASN A 29 -4.18 7.89 -10.76
CA ASN A 29 -3.00 7.06 -10.50
C ASN A 29 -3.24 6.09 -9.34
N ASN A 30 -3.95 6.54 -8.30
CA ASN A 30 -4.36 5.68 -7.19
C ASN A 30 -5.26 4.52 -7.61
N LEU A 31 -5.89 4.57 -8.80
CA LEU A 31 -6.75 3.52 -9.35
C LEU A 31 -6.17 2.86 -10.61
N ASP A 32 -4.91 3.15 -10.93
CA ASP A 32 -4.22 2.48 -12.03
C ASP A 32 -4.06 0.99 -11.68
N PRO A 33 -4.41 0.03 -12.56
CA PRO A 33 -4.26 -1.40 -12.30
C PRO A 33 -2.85 -1.83 -11.87
N ASP A 34 -1.83 -1.13 -12.37
CA ASP A 34 -0.43 -1.41 -12.00
C ASP A 34 -0.12 -0.92 -10.58
N VAL A 35 -0.92 0.00 -10.04
CA VAL A 35 -0.73 0.64 -8.74
C VAL A 35 -1.66 0.07 -7.67
N ALA A 36 -2.96 0.04 -7.92
CA ALA A 36 -4.00 -0.32 -6.94
C ALA A 36 -4.10 -1.84 -6.73
N LYS A 37 -4.58 -2.24 -5.54
CA LYS A 37 -4.91 -3.63 -5.22
C LYS A 37 -6.10 -4.12 -6.04
N ASP A 38 -7.22 -3.38 -5.99
CA ASP A 38 -8.50 -3.75 -6.58
C ASP A 38 -9.24 -2.46 -7.02
N PRO A 39 -8.83 -1.90 -8.17
CA PRO A 39 -9.34 -0.61 -8.64
C PRO A 39 -10.82 -0.64 -9.05
N ASP A 40 -11.35 -1.81 -9.44
CA ASP A 40 -12.76 -1.97 -9.81
C ASP A 40 -13.70 -1.66 -8.62
N ASN A 41 -13.24 -1.93 -7.41
CA ASN A 41 -13.92 -1.60 -6.15
C ASN A 41 -13.38 -0.32 -5.49
N LEU A 42 -12.63 0.49 -6.25
CA LEU A 42 -11.95 1.72 -5.82
C LEU A 42 -10.89 1.50 -4.73
N ILE A 43 -10.49 0.25 -4.45
CA ILE A 43 -9.59 -0.12 -3.37
C ILE A 43 -8.14 0.04 -3.85
N VAL A 44 -7.43 0.93 -3.17
CA VAL A 44 -6.02 1.23 -3.43
C VAL A 44 -5.13 0.25 -2.65
N TYR A 45 -5.21 0.25 -1.31
CA TYR A 45 -4.40 -0.63 -0.45
C TYR A 45 -4.96 -0.74 0.98
N GLY A 46 -4.29 -1.53 1.83
CA GLY A 46 -4.55 -1.56 3.28
C GLY A 46 -5.92 -2.12 3.65
N GLY A 47 -6.27 -3.28 3.09
CA GLY A 47 -7.60 -3.87 3.23
C GLY A 47 -8.56 -3.23 2.23
N ARG A 48 -9.36 -2.26 2.69
CA ARG A 48 -10.40 -1.58 1.91
C ARG A 48 -10.18 -0.06 1.81
N GLY A 49 -8.93 0.41 1.88
CA GLY A 49 -8.61 1.82 1.69
C GLY A 49 -8.96 2.26 0.28
N ARG A 50 -9.90 3.20 0.11
CA ARG A 50 -10.43 3.60 -1.20
C ARG A 50 -10.03 5.02 -1.62
N ALA A 51 -10.01 5.26 -2.93
CA ALA A 51 -9.74 6.58 -3.51
C ALA A 51 -10.97 7.50 -3.54
N ALA A 52 -12.17 6.93 -3.66
CA ALA A 52 -13.45 7.63 -3.63
C ALA A 52 -14.52 6.70 -3.01
N ARG A 53 -15.62 7.28 -2.50
CA ARG A 53 -16.63 6.54 -1.74
C ARG A 53 -17.39 5.52 -2.60
N SER A 54 -17.71 5.93 -3.82
CA SER A 54 -18.45 5.17 -4.83
C SER A 54 -18.05 5.67 -6.21
N TRP A 55 -18.42 4.94 -7.27
CA TRP A 55 -18.17 5.37 -8.65
C TRP A 55 -18.88 6.68 -8.99
N GLU A 56 -20.09 6.90 -8.47
CA GLU A 56 -20.79 8.18 -8.57
C GLU A 56 -19.97 9.32 -7.95
N ALA A 57 -19.42 9.11 -6.75
CA ALA A 57 -18.56 10.09 -6.10
C ALA A 57 -17.25 10.32 -6.88
N PHE A 58 -16.66 9.28 -7.44
CA PHE A 58 -15.47 9.39 -8.31
C PHE A 58 -15.76 10.27 -9.53
N ASP A 59 -16.84 10.00 -10.25
CA ASP A 59 -17.22 10.76 -11.45
C ASP A 59 -17.53 12.22 -11.11
N ALA A 60 -18.20 12.46 -9.98
CA ALA A 60 -18.44 13.81 -9.48
C ALA A 60 -17.15 14.55 -9.09
N ILE A 61 -16.16 13.86 -8.50
CA ILE A 61 -14.85 14.45 -8.19
C ILE A 61 -14.13 14.81 -9.49
N VAL A 62 -14.11 13.92 -10.47
CA VAL A 62 -13.47 14.16 -11.78
C VAL A 62 -14.09 15.36 -12.48
N ALA A 63 -15.42 15.46 -12.50
CA ALA A 63 -16.14 16.60 -13.07
C ALA A 63 -15.79 17.89 -12.31
N ALA A 64 -15.88 17.87 -10.97
CA ALA A 64 -15.56 19.03 -10.14
C ALA A 64 -14.12 19.52 -10.35
N LEU A 65 -13.13 18.62 -10.43
CA LEU A 65 -11.73 19.00 -10.66
C LEU A 65 -11.49 19.62 -12.05
N ARG A 66 -12.25 19.21 -13.07
CA ARG A 66 -12.16 19.81 -14.41
C ARG A 66 -12.73 21.22 -14.45
N ASP A 67 -13.80 21.47 -13.71
CA ASP A 67 -14.49 22.75 -13.67
C ASP A 67 -13.94 23.73 -12.62
N LEU A 68 -13.14 23.26 -11.65
CA LEU A 68 -12.61 24.05 -10.54
C LEU A 68 -11.69 25.19 -11.01
N GLU A 69 -12.02 26.42 -10.62
CA GLU A 69 -11.22 27.61 -10.92
C GLU A 69 -9.93 27.69 -10.09
N ASN A 70 -9.03 28.60 -10.47
CA ASN A 70 -7.74 28.80 -9.79
C ASN A 70 -7.85 29.47 -8.42
N ASP A 71 -8.97 30.12 -8.11
CA ASP A 71 -9.27 30.75 -6.82
C ASP A 71 -10.39 30.01 -6.05
N GLU A 72 -10.63 28.74 -6.37
CA GLU A 72 -11.62 27.88 -5.70
C GLU A 72 -10.96 26.69 -4.98
N THR A 73 -11.71 26.12 -4.03
CA THR A 73 -11.31 24.94 -3.26
C THR A 73 -12.46 23.93 -3.20
N LEU A 74 -12.20 22.71 -3.65
CA LEU A 74 -13.09 21.54 -3.53
C LEU A 74 -12.97 20.92 -2.13
N LEU A 75 -14.11 20.65 -1.50
CA LEU A 75 -14.18 19.89 -0.25
C LEU A 75 -14.60 18.44 -0.52
N VAL A 76 -13.78 17.49 -0.06
CA VAL A 76 -14.06 16.05 -0.13
C VAL A 76 -14.24 15.50 1.29
N GLN A 77 -15.43 14.98 1.57
CA GLN A 77 -15.77 14.36 2.85
C GLN A 77 -15.90 12.86 2.65
N SER A 78 -15.07 12.06 3.32
CA SER A 78 -15.01 10.59 3.19
C SER A 78 -15.19 10.13 1.74
N GLY A 79 -14.34 10.63 0.85
CA GLY A 79 -14.32 10.29 -0.57
C GLY A 79 -15.51 10.75 -1.42
N LYS A 80 -16.34 11.70 -0.93
CA LYS A 80 -17.44 12.31 -1.68
C LYS A 80 -17.20 13.82 -1.85
N PRO A 81 -17.37 14.39 -3.04
CA PRO A 81 -17.29 15.84 -3.23
C PRO A 81 -18.56 16.47 -2.67
N VAL A 82 -18.43 17.41 -1.72
CA VAL A 82 -19.60 17.96 -1.00
C VAL A 82 -19.83 19.45 -1.25
N ALA A 83 -18.80 20.21 -1.60
CA ALA A 83 -18.92 21.62 -1.89
C ALA A 83 -17.69 22.15 -2.64
N VAL A 84 -17.87 23.25 -3.37
CA VAL A 84 -16.80 24.11 -3.86
C VAL A 84 -17.02 25.50 -3.28
N PHE A 85 -15.99 26.09 -2.71
CA PHE A 85 -16.03 27.47 -2.21
C PHE A 85 -14.95 28.31 -2.87
N LYS A 86 -15.26 29.59 -3.08
CA LYS A 86 -14.25 30.57 -3.44
C LYS A 86 -13.28 30.75 -2.27
N SER A 87 -11.99 30.68 -2.57
CA SER A 87 -10.87 30.90 -1.66
C SER A 87 -9.94 31.95 -2.26
N HIS A 88 -8.71 31.59 -2.61
CA HIS A 88 -7.73 32.45 -3.28
C HIS A 88 -6.67 31.60 -4.00
N PRO A 89 -5.90 32.15 -4.95
CA PRO A 89 -4.93 31.39 -5.76
C PRO A 89 -3.90 30.58 -4.95
N ASP A 90 -3.43 31.08 -3.81
CA ASP A 90 -2.44 30.38 -2.98
C ASP A 90 -3.03 29.33 -2.02
N ALA A 91 -4.36 29.20 -1.95
CA ALA A 91 -5.01 28.18 -1.13
C ALA A 91 -4.87 26.78 -1.75
N PRO A 92 -5.02 25.70 -0.98
CA PRO A 92 -5.18 24.36 -1.53
C PRO A 92 -6.39 24.29 -2.48
N ARG A 93 -6.23 23.62 -3.62
CA ARG A 93 -7.34 23.34 -4.55
C ARG A 93 -8.31 22.29 -4.01
N VAL A 94 -7.85 21.40 -3.13
CA VAL A 94 -8.67 20.34 -2.55
C VAL A 94 -8.36 20.22 -1.05
N LEU A 95 -9.41 20.18 -0.23
CA LEU A 95 -9.32 19.84 1.19
C LEU A 95 -10.09 18.55 1.44
N ILE A 96 -9.45 17.60 2.13
CA ILE A 96 -9.96 16.24 2.28
C ILE A 96 -10.04 15.90 3.77
N ALA A 97 -11.21 15.41 4.19
CA ALA A 97 -11.44 14.87 5.53
C ALA A 97 -12.11 13.50 5.41
N ASN A 98 -11.34 12.43 5.59
CA ASN A 98 -11.81 11.06 5.45
C ASN A 98 -11.87 10.33 6.79
N SER A 99 -12.91 9.51 6.97
CA SER A 99 -13.02 8.51 8.05
C SER A 99 -13.02 9.08 9.48
N ASN A 100 -13.16 10.39 9.65
CA ASN A 100 -13.23 11.02 10.97
C ASN A 100 -14.55 10.67 11.65
N LEU A 101 -14.45 10.18 12.88
CA LEU A 101 -15.57 9.89 13.78
C LEU A 101 -15.29 10.55 15.13
N VAL A 102 -16.33 11.01 15.80
CA VAL A 102 -16.22 11.51 17.17
C VAL A 102 -15.70 10.36 18.06
N PRO A 103 -14.74 10.58 18.99
CA PRO A 103 -13.98 9.49 19.60
C PRO A 103 -14.81 8.35 20.22
N HIS A 104 -15.94 8.67 20.85
CA HIS A 104 -16.84 7.66 21.42
C HIS A 104 -17.38 6.66 20.37
N TRP A 105 -17.57 7.13 19.13
CA TRP A 105 -18.07 6.34 17.99
C TRP A 105 -16.99 5.87 17.03
N ALA A 106 -15.70 6.12 17.34
CA ALA A 106 -14.59 5.70 16.50
C ALA A 106 -14.31 4.18 16.65
N THR A 107 -15.33 3.36 16.41
CA THR A 107 -15.29 1.90 16.49
C THR A 107 -15.51 1.28 15.11
N GLN A 108 -15.02 0.05 14.93
CA GLN A 108 -15.18 -0.67 13.66
C GLN A 108 -16.65 -0.95 13.34
N GLU A 109 -17.45 -1.30 14.35
CA GLU A 109 -18.88 -1.59 14.20
C GLU A 109 -19.66 -0.38 13.66
N HIS A 110 -19.45 0.80 14.25
CA HIS A 110 -20.13 2.02 13.81
C HIS A 110 -19.62 2.50 12.44
N PHE A 111 -18.32 2.35 12.18
CA PHE A 111 -17.76 2.57 10.84
C PHE A 111 -18.48 1.70 9.79
N ASP A 112 -18.65 0.41 10.05
CA ASP A 112 -19.28 -0.54 9.12
C ASP A 112 -20.77 -0.26 8.93
N GLU A 113 -21.45 0.18 10.00
CA GLU A 113 -22.83 0.64 9.92
C GLU A 113 -22.97 1.82 8.95
N LEU A 114 -22.15 2.87 9.12
CA LEU A 114 -22.17 4.05 8.24
C LEU A 114 -21.72 3.71 6.82
N GLU A 115 -20.78 2.78 6.63
CA GLU A 115 -20.36 2.32 5.31
C GLU A 115 -21.51 1.62 4.58
N ARG A 116 -22.26 0.72 5.26
CA ARG A 116 -23.45 0.07 4.71
C ARG A 116 -24.54 1.06 4.30
N GLN A 117 -24.64 2.20 5.01
CA GLN A 117 -25.56 3.29 4.67
C GLN A 117 -25.03 4.22 3.56
N GLY A 118 -23.82 3.99 3.03
CA GLY A 118 -23.21 4.86 2.01
C GLY A 118 -22.69 6.20 2.55
N LEU A 119 -22.52 6.31 3.87
CA LEU A 119 -22.10 7.53 4.57
C LEU A 119 -20.59 7.56 4.85
N MET A 120 -19.89 6.43 4.69
CA MET A 120 -18.50 6.28 5.08
C MET A 120 -17.61 5.73 3.95
N MET A 121 -16.33 6.08 4.01
CA MET A 121 -15.25 5.51 3.22
C MET A 121 -14.04 5.37 4.13
N TYR A 122 -13.29 4.27 4.02
CA TYR A 122 -11.99 4.14 4.66
C TYR A 122 -10.92 4.79 3.78
N GLY A 123 -10.34 5.90 4.24
CA GLY A 123 -9.35 6.66 3.47
C GLY A 123 -7.94 6.09 3.54
N GLN A 124 -7.65 5.20 4.49
CA GLN A 124 -6.26 4.87 4.85
C GLN A 124 -5.47 6.18 5.03
N MET A 125 -4.19 6.22 4.67
CA MET A 125 -3.36 7.42 4.63
C MET A 125 -3.38 8.01 3.22
N THR A 126 -2.79 7.32 2.24
CA THR A 126 -2.57 7.87 0.88
C THR A 126 -3.59 7.40 -0.15
N ALA A 127 -4.49 6.49 0.22
CA ALA A 127 -5.54 5.98 -0.67
C ALA A 127 -6.58 7.09 -0.94
N GLY A 128 -7.20 7.61 0.12
CA GLY A 128 -8.22 8.66 0.04
C GLY A 128 -7.65 10.08 -0.11
N SER A 129 -6.34 10.25 -0.05
CA SER A 129 -5.64 11.54 -0.24
C SER A 129 -4.86 11.62 -1.55
N TRP A 130 -4.98 10.61 -2.41
CA TRP A 130 -4.50 10.62 -3.80
C TRP A 130 -2.99 10.88 -3.91
N ILE A 131 -2.18 10.07 -3.22
CA ILE A 131 -0.71 10.16 -3.32
C ILE A 131 -0.03 8.80 -3.17
N TYR A 132 -0.76 7.73 -3.50
CA TYR A 132 -0.21 6.38 -3.45
C TYR A 132 0.58 6.09 -4.72
N ILE A 133 1.77 5.52 -4.55
CA ILE A 133 2.74 5.25 -5.62
C ILE A 133 3.14 3.77 -5.66
N GLY A 134 2.21 2.90 -5.26
CA GLY A 134 2.48 1.47 -5.12
C GLY A 134 3.36 1.16 -3.91
N THR A 135 3.88 -0.06 -3.91
CA THR A 135 4.77 -0.61 -2.87
C THR A 135 5.97 0.28 -2.55
N GLN A 136 6.43 1.12 -3.50
CA GLN A 136 7.57 2.01 -3.31
C GLN A 136 7.35 3.02 -2.17
N GLY A 137 6.10 3.44 -1.93
CA GLY A 137 5.79 4.48 -0.94
C GLY A 137 6.26 4.16 0.48
N ILE A 138 6.35 2.88 0.84
CA ILE A 138 6.81 2.43 2.16
C ILE A 138 8.22 1.83 2.14
N LEU A 139 8.80 1.59 0.95
CA LEU A 139 10.05 0.86 0.79
C LEU A 139 11.20 1.47 1.59
N GLN A 140 11.40 2.77 1.49
CA GLN A 140 12.49 3.44 2.22
C GLN A 140 12.27 3.38 3.73
N GLY A 141 11.03 3.55 4.21
CA GLY A 141 10.73 3.45 5.64
C GLY A 141 11.04 2.05 6.19
N THR A 142 10.65 1.00 5.46
CA THR A 142 10.96 -0.39 5.82
C THR A 142 12.46 -0.68 5.75
N TYR A 143 13.16 -0.16 4.72
CA TYR A 143 14.62 -0.26 4.59
C TYR A 143 15.34 0.39 5.79
N GLU A 144 14.95 1.61 6.17
CA GLU A 144 15.53 2.31 7.32
C GLU A 144 15.19 1.65 8.65
N THR A 145 14.02 1.01 8.76
CA THR A 145 13.65 0.23 9.96
C THR A 145 14.62 -0.92 10.16
N PHE A 146 14.89 -1.71 9.11
CA PHE A 146 15.86 -2.80 9.17
C PHE A 146 17.31 -2.31 9.33
N GLY A 147 17.68 -1.20 8.67
CA GLY A 147 19.00 -0.61 8.83
C GLY A 147 19.25 -0.06 10.24
N SER A 148 18.24 0.56 10.85
CA SER A 148 18.27 1.00 12.25
C SER A 148 18.37 -0.17 13.22
N LEU A 149 17.60 -1.23 12.99
CA LEU A 149 17.69 -2.47 13.76
C LEU A 149 19.11 -3.05 13.73
N ALA A 150 19.71 -3.18 12.54
CA ALA A 150 21.07 -3.70 12.41
C ALA A 150 22.08 -2.87 13.24
N ARG A 151 22.01 -1.53 13.15
CA ARG A 151 22.85 -0.63 13.94
C ARG A 151 22.66 -0.81 15.45
N GLN A 152 21.41 -0.91 15.91
CA GLN A 152 21.10 -1.09 17.35
C GLN A 152 21.59 -2.43 17.89
N GLN A 153 21.62 -3.47 17.07
CA GLN A 153 22.18 -4.79 17.42
C GLN A 153 23.72 -4.86 17.30
N GLY A 154 24.36 -3.76 16.89
CA GLY A 154 25.81 -3.71 16.65
C GLY A 154 26.26 -4.46 15.40
N TRP A 155 25.34 -4.76 14.48
CA TRP A 155 25.65 -5.36 13.18
C TRP A 155 26.01 -4.29 12.15
N SER A 156 26.91 -4.60 11.22
CA SER A 156 27.20 -3.71 10.10
C SER A 156 26.04 -3.60 9.10
N SER A 157 25.29 -4.68 8.94
CA SER A 157 24.09 -4.81 8.09
C SER A 157 23.32 -6.07 8.49
N LEU A 158 22.31 -6.48 7.72
CA LEU A 158 21.64 -7.78 7.87
C LEU A 158 22.39 -8.93 7.18
N LYS A 159 23.63 -8.73 6.73
CA LYS A 159 24.42 -9.80 6.10
C LYS A 159 24.55 -11.03 6.99
N GLY A 160 24.15 -12.18 6.47
CA GLY A 160 24.11 -13.45 7.21
C GLY A 160 23.02 -13.53 8.28
N LYS A 161 22.02 -12.63 8.23
CA LYS A 161 20.84 -12.62 9.10
C LYS A 161 19.60 -13.10 8.36
N PHE A 162 18.76 -13.83 9.07
CA PHE A 162 17.49 -14.33 8.60
C PHE A 162 16.33 -13.56 9.26
N VAL A 163 15.52 -12.91 8.43
CA VAL A 163 14.28 -12.21 8.82
C VAL A 163 13.08 -13.06 8.44
N LEU A 164 12.20 -13.32 9.41
CA LEU A 164 10.89 -13.94 9.20
C LEU A 164 9.79 -12.88 9.32
N THR A 165 8.88 -12.83 8.36
CA THR A 165 7.69 -11.97 8.42
C THR A 165 6.53 -12.58 7.62
N ALA A 166 5.39 -11.91 7.58
CA ALA A 166 4.23 -12.28 6.78
C ALA A 166 3.62 -11.08 6.03
N GLY A 167 2.89 -11.39 4.96
CA GLY A 167 2.15 -10.43 4.15
C GLY A 167 2.96 -9.79 3.02
N LEU A 168 2.68 -10.20 1.79
CA LEU A 168 3.11 -9.61 0.52
C LEU A 168 2.00 -8.73 -0.07
N GLY A 169 1.34 -7.95 0.80
CA GLY A 169 0.34 -6.97 0.41
C GLY A 169 0.91 -5.78 -0.37
N GLU A 170 0.06 -4.79 -0.62
CA GLU A 170 0.44 -3.51 -1.23
C GLU A 170 1.57 -2.77 -0.49
N MET A 171 1.54 -2.77 0.84
CA MET A 171 2.62 -2.20 1.66
C MET A 171 3.60 -3.28 2.13
N GLY A 172 3.10 -4.42 2.62
CA GLY A 172 3.92 -5.53 3.12
C GLY A 172 4.85 -6.15 2.06
N GLY A 173 4.50 -6.02 0.79
CA GLY A 173 5.35 -6.42 -0.34
C GLY A 173 6.67 -5.64 -0.43
N ALA A 174 6.87 -4.56 0.33
CA ALA A 174 8.14 -3.85 0.40
C ALA A 174 9.18 -4.55 1.30
N GLN A 175 8.72 -5.40 2.23
CA GLN A 175 9.57 -6.09 3.21
C GLN A 175 10.70 -6.91 2.59
N PRO A 176 10.48 -7.75 1.55
CA PRO A 176 11.53 -8.61 1.03
C PRO A 176 12.68 -7.80 0.40
N LEU A 177 12.34 -6.81 -0.44
CA LEU A 177 13.33 -5.92 -1.03
C LEU A 177 14.06 -5.08 0.02
N ALA A 178 13.37 -4.59 1.06
CA ALA A 178 13.98 -3.83 2.14
C ALA A 178 15.02 -4.64 2.94
N VAL A 179 14.72 -5.91 3.23
CA VAL A 179 15.68 -6.83 3.87
C VAL A 179 16.86 -7.10 2.95
N LYS A 180 16.61 -7.38 1.67
CA LYS A 180 17.66 -7.64 0.67
C LYS A 180 18.58 -6.44 0.47
N MET A 181 18.05 -5.22 0.44
CA MET A 181 18.83 -3.97 0.37
C MET A 181 19.70 -3.75 1.60
N ASN A 182 19.34 -4.34 2.74
CA ASN A 182 20.18 -4.41 3.94
C ASN A 182 21.08 -5.67 3.97
N GLU A 183 21.27 -6.35 2.84
CA GLU A 183 22.08 -7.57 2.66
C GLU A 183 21.55 -8.82 3.39
N GLY A 184 20.31 -8.79 3.87
CA GLY A 184 19.71 -9.89 4.63
C GLY A 184 19.05 -10.97 3.77
N VAL A 185 18.67 -12.05 4.45
CA VAL A 185 17.82 -13.12 3.90
C VAL A 185 16.43 -13.02 4.52
N ALA A 186 15.38 -13.13 3.72
CA ALA A 186 14.01 -13.04 4.19
C ALA A 186 13.16 -14.25 3.79
N LEU A 187 12.34 -14.73 4.73
CA LEU A 187 11.19 -15.62 4.48
C LEU A 187 9.91 -14.82 4.76
N ILE A 188 9.03 -14.70 3.76
CA ILE A 188 7.79 -13.96 3.88
C ILE A 188 6.63 -14.90 3.61
N ILE A 189 5.81 -15.15 4.63
CA ILE A 189 4.63 -16.00 4.50
C ILE A 189 3.48 -15.19 3.92
N GLU A 190 2.90 -15.62 2.81
CA GLU A 190 1.74 -15.00 2.17
C GLU A 190 0.66 -16.05 1.91
N ILE A 191 -0.58 -15.74 2.28
CA ILE A 191 -1.70 -16.67 2.12
C ILE A 191 -2.31 -16.63 0.71
N ASP A 192 -2.21 -15.50 0.02
CA ASP A 192 -2.75 -15.26 -1.30
C ASP A 192 -1.65 -15.37 -2.39
N PRO A 193 -1.63 -16.45 -3.20
CA PRO A 193 -0.66 -16.62 -4.28
C PRO A 193 -0.63 -15.47 -5.27
N HIS A 194 -1.78 -14.84 -5.53
CA HIS A 194 -1.86 -13.74 -6.49
C HIS A 194 -1.03 -12.54 -6.03
N MET A 195 -1.03 -12.25 -4.74
CA MET A 195 -0.25 -11.16 -4.15
C MET A 195 1.25 -11.46 -4.20
N ALA A 196 1.66 -12.68 -3.89
CA ALA A 196 3.05 -13.12 -3.99
C ALA A 196 3.57 -13.04 -5.44
N GLU A 197 2.82 -13.57 -6.39
CA GLU A 197 3.16 -13.51 -7.81
C GLU A 197 3.25 -12.06 -8.34
N ARG A 198 2.36 -11.17 -7.88
CA ARG A 198 2.44 -9.75 -8.22
C ARG A 198 3.77 -9.16 -7.76
N ARG A 199 4.23 -9.48 -6.55
CA ARG A 199 5.51 -8.98 -6.01
C ARG A 199 6.70 -9.57 -6.75
N LEU A 200 6.60 -10.82 -7.17
CA LEU A 200 7.61 -11.48 -7.99
C LEU A 200 7.76 -10.79 -9.35
N ARG A 201 6.65 -10.53 -10.05
CA ARG A 201 6.66 -9.79 -11.33
C ARG A 201 7.22 -8.37 -11.18
N MET A 202 6.93 -7.70 -10.08
CA MET A 202 7.44 -6.37 -9.77
C MET A 202 8.88 -6.37 -9.23
N ARG A 203 9.52 -7.55 -9.05
CA ARG A 203 10.87 -7.73 -8.50
C ARG A 203 11.05 -7.19 -7.07
N TYR A 204 9.99 -7.28 -6.27
CA TYR A 204 10.02 -6.98 -4.83
C TYR A 204 10.32 -8.21 -3.97
N VAL A 205 10.16 -9.41 -4.53
CA VAL A 205 10.59 -10.71 -3.96
C VAL A 205 11.31 -11.49 -5.04
N ASP A 206 12.32 -12.29 -4.68
CA ASP A 206 13.15 -13.02 -5.65
C ASP A 206 12.53 -14.34 -6.07
N GLU A 207 11.96 -15.08 -5.12
CA GLU A 207 11.43 -16.42 -5.32
C GLU A 207 10.09 -16.58 -4.61
N VAL A 208 9.21 -17.42 -5.15
CA VAL A 208 7.95 -17.82 -4.51
C VAL A 208 7.84 -19.34 -4.55
N VAL A 209 7.62 -19.95 -3.40
CA VAL A 209 7.51 -21.41 -3.22
C VAL A 209 6.24 -21.74 -2.42
N THR A 210 5.79 -22.99 -2.50
CA THR A 210 4.59 -23.47 -1.80
C THR A 210 4.88 -24.50 -0.70
N ASP A 211 6.15 -24.88 -0.56
CA ASP A 211 6.61 -25.90 0.39
C ASP A 211 7.52 -25.28 1.44
N LEU A 212 7.28 -25.63 2.71
CA LEU A 212 8.01 -25.04 3.84
C LEU A 212 9.46 -25.51 3.87
N GLU A 213 9.67 -26.80 3.65
CA GLU A 213 10.97 -27.44 3.67
C GLU A 213 11.86 -26.87 2.55
N GLU A 214 11.34 -26.71 1.33
CA GLU A 214 12.02 -26.04 0.23
C GLU A 214 12.37 -24.57 0.58
N ALA A 215 11.43 -23.84 1.16
CA ALA A 215 11.67 -22.45 1.56
C ALA A 215 12.81 -22.32 2.57
N LEU A 216 12.83 -23.22 3.56
CA LEU A 216 13.86 -23.26 4.59
C LEU A 216 15.22 -23.66 4.03
N GLU A 217 15.30 -24.64 3.13
CA GLU A 217 16.55 -25.01 2.47
C GLU A 217 17.18 -23.81 1.77
N ARG A 218 16.40 -23.07 0.98
CA ARG A 218 16.84 -21.88 0.25
C ARG A 218 17.31 -20.78 1.20
N VAL A 219 16.50 -20.45 2.21
CA VAL A 219 16.78 -19.40 3.19
C VAL A 219 18.03 -19.71 4.01
N MET A 220 18.17 -20.95 4.49
CA MET A 220 19.31 -21.34 5.32
C MET A 220 20.60 -21.42 4.51
N ALA A 221 20.55 -21.93 3.28
CA ALA A 221 21.71 -21.93 2.38
C ALA A 221 22.16 -20.51 2.01
N ALA A 222 21.22 -19.60 1.74
CA ALA A 222 21.52 -18.19 1.46
C ALA A 222 22.11 -17.49 2.70
N LYS A 223 21.59 -17.77 3.90
CA LYS A 223 22.10 -17.25 5.16
C LYS A 223 23.54 -17.69 5.39
N GLU A 224 23.85 -18.98 5.22
CA GLU A 224 25.20 -19.54 5.39
C GLU A 224 26.20 -18.94 4.39
N ARG A 225 25.78 -18.76 3.13
CA ARG A 225 26.58 -18.12 2.07
C ARG A 225 26.64 -16.60 2.19
N GLN A 226 25.91 -16.01 3.15
CA GLN A 226 25.75 -14.57 3.32
C GLN A 226 25.31 -13.85 2.03
N GLN A 227 24.45 -14.51 1.25
CA GLN A 227 23.94 -14.01 -0.01
C GLN A 227 22.52 -13.44 0.21
N PRO A 228 22.27 -12.15 -0.11
CA PRO A 228 20.95 -11.57 0.08
C PRO A 228 19.91 -12.27 -0.81
N LEU A 229 18.82 -12.75 -0.21
CA LEU A 229 17.76 -13.49 -0.88
C LEU A 229 16.42 -13.23 -0.20
N SER A 230 15.35 -13.13 -0.98
CA SER A 230 13.99 -13.04 -0.46
C SER A 230 13.10 -14.14 -1.02
N VAL A 231 12.51 -14.94 -0.13
CA VAL A 231 11.63 -16.06 -0.49
C VAL A 231 10.23 -15.80 0.05
N GLY A 232 9.24 -15.75 -0.85
CA GLY A 232 7.83 -15.80 -0.51
C GLY A 232 7.38 -17.26 -0.34
N LEU A 233 6.75 -17.59 0.78
CA LEU A 233 6.18 -18.90 1.03
C LEU A 233 4.66 -18.80 1.05
N ILE A 234 4.00 -19.53 0.14
CA ILE A 234 2.55 -19.62 0.12
C ILE A 234 2.07 -20.44 1.31
N GLY A 235 1.31 -19.81 2.20
CA GLY A 235 0.69 -20.47 3.34
C GLY A 235 0.17 -19.49 4.38
N ASN A 236 -0.42 -20.03 5.45
CA ASN A 236 -0.97 -19.22 6.53
C ASN A 236 0.07 -19.04 7.65
N ALA A 237 0.43 -17.79 7.93
CA ALA A 237 1.39 -17.44 8.99
C ALA A 237 0.99 -17.99 10.37
N ALA A 238 -0.32 -18.02 10.68
CA ALA A 238 -0.84 -18.56 11.94
C ALA A 238 -0.60 -20.08 12.10
N HIS A 239 -0.36 -20.80 10.99
CA HIS A 239 -0.03 -22.23 11.02
C HIS A 239 1.47 -22.47 10.88
N LEU A 240 2.13 -21.73 10.00
CA LEU A 240 3.53 -21.93 9.66
C LEU A 240 4.48 -21.43 10.74
N ILE A 241 4.20 -20.30 11.40
CA ILE A 241 5.06 -19.78 12.47
C ILE A 241 5.13 -20.76 13.66
N PRO A 242 4.02 -21.30 14.20
CA PRO A 242 4.11 -22.35 15.23
C PRO A 242 4.89 -23.59 14.79
N ARG A 243 4.79 -23.98 13.51
CA ARG A 243 5.54 -25.12 12.96
C ARG A 243 7.05 -24.84 12.94
N LEU A 244 7.48 -23.63 12.56
CA LEU A 244 8.88 -23.20 12.63
C LEU A 244 9.43 -23.30 14.06
N VAL A 245 8.64 -22.90 15.07
CA VAL A 245 9.01 -23.03 16.49
C VAL A 245 9.18 -24.50 16.88
N GLN A 246 8.25 -25.38 16.48
CA GLN A 246 8.35 -26.82 16.75
C GLN A 246 9.58 -27.46 16.09
N MET A 247 10.00 -26.95 14.93
CA MET A 247 11.20 -27.37 14.22
C MET A 247 12.50 -26.79 14.80
N GLY A 248 12.41 -25.92 15.81
CA GLY A 248 13.58 -25.27 16.41
C GLY A 248 14.25 -24.24 15.50
N ILE A 249 13.55 -23.73 14.49
CA ILE A 249 14.07 -22.70 13.58
C ILE A 249 13.98 -21.35 14.28
N VAL A 250 15.13 -20.67 14.43
CA VAL A 250 15.23 -19.37 15.10
C VAL A 250 15.71 -18.31 14.11
N PRO A 251 14.81 -17.45 13.61
CA PRO A 251 15.17 -16.26 12.85
C PRO A 251 15.97 -15.27 13.71
N ASP A 252 16.84 -14.48 13.08
CA ASP A 252 17.52 -13.37 13.75
C ASP A 252 16.55 -12.21 14.03
N VAL A 253 15.51 -12.06 13.20
CA VAL A 253 14.48 -11.02 13.31
C VAL A 253 13.11 -11.61 12.97
N VAL A 254 12.09 -11.24 13.73
CA VAL A 254 10.67 -11.58 13.45
C VAL A 254 9.84 -10.31 13.53
N THR A 255 8.93 -10.10 12.57
CA THR A 255 7.93 -9.01 12.58
C THR A 255 6.60 -9.45 11.97
#